data_AF-A0A9Q0XYY3-F1
#
_entry.id   AF-A0A9Q0XYY3-F1
#
_cell.length_a   1.000
_cell.length_b   1.000
_cell.length_c   1.000
_cell.angle_alpha   90.00
_cell.angle_beta   90.00
_cell.angle_gamma   90.00
#
_symmetry.space_group_name_H-M   'P 1'
#
loop_
_entity.id
_entity.type
_entity.pdbx_description
1 polymer ?
#
loop_
_entity_poly.entity_id
_entity_poly.type
_entity_poly.pdbx_seq_one_letter_code
_entity_poly.pdbx_strand_id
1 'polypeptide(L)'
;MKEVLSSWYCRFRTCCATGDCRVTNNIAGLDMDLSRRLHGQHLVKLVVVKAIQDFLETSEPEKALVLSFHGWSGTGKNFVARIVAEHLYRDGLKSDCVKIFTSLFHFPHSRYVDIYKVQLAKEISETVHLCTQSLFVFDEAEKLHAGLLDALKPYIDHHDSTDTAHCRPSIFLFLSNTGGNIINEVALDFWRAGRDREEITMEYLEPYLRSELMAAADEGHALNHLLEDNLIDLLVPFLPLEYQHVKLCVRDAFLGRGLPFTEEALDEVARMMMFVPKEEKLFSAQGCKSVSHRINYFLS
;
A
#
# COMPACT_ATOMS: atom_id res chain seq x y z
N MET A 1 12.86 -37.97 13.62
CA MET A 1 13.07 -38.57 12.27
C MET A 1 12.83 -37.57 11.13
N LYS A 2 11.80 -36.69 11.21
CA LYS A 2 11.57 -35.60 10.23
C LYS A 2 12.68 -34.53 10.20
N GLU A 3 13.24 -34.14 11.35
CA GLU A 3 14.33 -33.14 11.42
C GLU A 3 15.64 -33.60 10.74
N VAL A 4 15.97 -34.88 10.85
CA VAL A 4 17.21 -35.44 10.26
C VAL A 4 17.11 -35.51 8.73
N LEU A 5 15.92 -35.79 8.20
CA LEU A 5 15.65 -35.79 6.76
C LEU A 5 15.64 -34.36 6.18
N SER A 6 15.09 -33.39 6.91
CA SER A 6 15.12 -31.96 6.57
C SER A 6 16.55 -31.40 6.50
N SER A 7 17.38 -31.72 7.49
CA SER A 7 18.80 -31.33 7.56
C SER A 7 19.63 -31.87 6.38
N TRP A 8 19.37 -33.10 5.93
CA TRP A 8 20.10 -33.70 4.81
C TRP A 8 19.65 -33.14 3.45
N TYR A 9 18.35 -32.82 3.30
CA TYR A 9 17.81 -32.18 2.09
C TYR A 9 18.33 -30.74 1.90
N CYS A 10 18.50 -30.00 3.00
CA CYS A 10 19.08 -28.65 3.00
C CYS A 10 20.56 -28.58 2.61
N ARG A 11 21.25 -29.73 2.60
CA ARG A 11 22.66 -29.82 2.21
C ARG A 11 22.86 -29.87 0.70
N PHE A 12 21.80 -30.19 -0.06
CA PHE A 12 21.82 -30.33 -1.52
C PHE A 12 20.91 -29.33 -2.27
N ARG A 13 20.02 -28.62 -1.55
CA ARG A 13 19.20 -27.51 -2.07
C ARG A 13 19.24 -26.35 -1.06
N THR A 14 19.37 -25.11 -1.56
CA THR A 14 19.39 -23.89 -0.73
C THR A 14 18.17 -23.86 0.18
N CYS A 15 18.37 -24.09 1.48
CA CYS A 15 17.30 -23.92 2.46
C CYS A 15 17.28 -22.48 2.95
N CYS A 16 16.12 -21.86 2.83
CA CYS A 16 15.86 -20.51 3.30
C CYS A 16 15.10 -20.59 4.63
N ALA A 17 15.30 -19.60 5.50
CA ALA A 17 14.80 -19.63 6.88
C ALA A 17 13.26 -19.80 6.99
N THR A 18 12.54 -19.33 5.98
CA THR A 18 11.08 -19.39 5.85
C THR A 18 10.57 -20.67 5.18
N GLY A 19 11.44 -21.56 4.71
CA GLY A 19 11.08 -22.72 3.88
C GLY A 19 10.82 -22.36 2.40
N ASP A 20 10.69 -21.08 2.06
CA ASP A 20 10.51 -20.57 0.71
C ASP A 20 11.58 -19.51 0.37
N CYS A 21 12.46 -19.83 -0.58
CA CYS A 21 13.56 -18.96 -0.96
C CYS A 21 13.18 -17.69 -1.73
N ARG A 22 11.90 -17.51 -2.06
CA ARG A 22 11.36 -16.27 -2.62
C ARG A 22 11.11 -15.23 -1.53
N VAL A 23 10.90 -15.65 -0.29
CA VAL A 23 10.58 -14.79 0.86
C VAL A 23 11.87 -14.36 1.57
N THR A 24 12.01 -13.05 1.81
CA THR A 24 13.19 -12.45 2.46
C THR A 24 12.87 -11.82 3.82
N ASN A 25 11.69 -11.23 3.97
CA ASN A 25 11.23 -10.55 5.20
C ASN A 25 12.27 -9.59 5.80
N ASN A 26 12.84 -8.71 4.97
CA ASN A 26 13.83 -7.71 5.37
C ASN A 26 13.19 -6.48 6.03
N ILE A 27 12.76 -6.62 7.29
CA ILE A 27 12.06 -5.55 8.02
C ILE A 27 12.96 -4.33 8.29
N ALA A 28 14.23 -4.55 8.60
CA ALA A 28 15.19 -3.46 8.77
C ALA A 28 15.39 -2.65 7.47
N GLY A 29 15.44 -3.34 6.32
CA GLY A 29 15.48 -2.71 5.01
C GLY A 29 14.21 -1.92 4.70
N LEU A 30 13.04 -2.49 5.00
CA LEU A 30 11.75 -1.82 4.86
C LEU A 30 11.70 -0.51 5.66
N ASP A 31 12.04 -0.53 6.95
CA ASP A 31 12.05 0.67 7.79
C ASP A 31 13.04 1.72 7.28
N MET A 32 14.25 1.30 6.90
CA MET A 32 15.27 2.21 6.38
C MET A 32 14.83 2.87 5.07
N ASP A 33 14.28 2.11 4.12
CA ASP A 33 13.87 2.65 2.83
C ASP A 33 12.67 3.59 2.95
N LEU A 34 11.68 3.25 3.78
CA LEU A 34 10.58 4.16 4.08
C LEU A 34 11.09 5.44 4.75
N SER A 35 12.02 5.34 5.72
CA SER A 35 12.62 6.50 6.39
C SER A 35 13.33 7.46 5.44
N ARG A 36 13.98 6.94 4.41
CA ARG A 36 14.83 7.74 3.52
C ARG A 36 14.06 8.31 2.33
N ARG A 37 13.01 7.60 1.88
CA ARG A 37 12.40 7.84 0.56
C ARG A 37 10.90 8.16 0.64
N LEU A 38 10.22 7.91 1.76
CA LEU A 38 8.80 8.24 1.94
C LEU A 38 8.66 9.57 2.67
N HIS A 39 8.45 10.66 1.92
CA HIS A 39 8.43 12.02 2.46
C HIS A 39 7.03 12.41 2.95
N GLY A 40 6.95 13.02 4.13
CA GLY A 40 5.73 13.62 4.67
C GLY A 40 4.65 12.65 5.12
N GLN A 41 4.99 11.38 5.33
CA GLN A 41 4.05 10.31 5.72
C GLN A 41 4.48 9.65 7.04
N HIS A 42 4.57 10.43 8.12
CA HIS A 42 4.99 9.94 9.43
C HIS A 42 4.06 8.86 9.99
N LEU A 43 2.75 8.98 9.72
CA LEU A 43 1.74 7.98 10.09
C LEU A 43 1.99 6.61 9.43
N VAL A 44 2.25 6.63 8.11
CA VAL A 44 2.39 5.40 7.31
C VAL A 44 3.62 4.60 7.74
N LYS A 45 4.76 5.27 7.94
CA LYS A 45 6.01 4.61 8.31
C LYS A 45 5.83 3.76 9.58
N LEU A 46 5.29 4.38 10.63
CA LEU A 46 5.17 3.73 11.94
C LEU A 46 4.18 2.55 11.88
N VAL A 47 3.03 2.75 11.24
CA VAL A 47 1.95 1.75 11.21
C VAL A 47 2.32 0.56 10.33
N VAL A 48 2.81 0.80 9.10
CA VAL A 48 3.04 -0.29 8.14
C VAL A 48 4.18 -1.19 8.57
N VAL A 49 5.30 -0.63 9.03
CA VAL A 49 6.47 -1.42 9.48
C VAL A 49 6.07 -2.30 10.67
N LYS A 50 5.40 -1.71 11.67
CA LYS A 50 4.99 -2.43 12.87
C LYS A 50 3.97 -3.52 12.55
N ALA A 51 2.93 -3.21 11.78
CA ALA A 51 1.89 -4.18 11.44
C ALA A 51 2.46 -5.39 10.68
N ILE A 52 3.35 -5.15 9.73
CA ILE A 52 4.00 -6.24 8.97
C ILE A 52 4.96 -7.03 9.88
N GLN A 53 5.73 -6.36 10.73
CA GLN A 53 6.61 -7.02 11.67
C GLN A 53 5.84 -7.94 12.63
N ASP A 54 4.83 -7.39 13.31
CA ASP A 54 4.00 -8.13 14.28
C ASP A 54 3.32 -9.34 13.61
N PHE A 55 2.83 -9.17 12.38
CA PHE A 55 2.23 -10.26 11.60
C PHE A 55 3.23 -11.36 11.26
N LEU A 56 4.45 -11.01 10.83
CA LEU A 56 5.47 -11.99 10.43
C LEU A 56 6.14 -12.70 11.61
N GLU A 57 6.15 -12.09 12.80
CA GLU A 57 6.59 -12.72 14.04
C GLU A 57 5.55 -13.70 14.60
N THR A 58 4.29 -13.59 14.16
CA THR A 58 3.21 -14.50 14.54
C THR A 58 3.35 -15.82 13.78
N SER A 59 3.66 -16.91 14.50
CA SER A 59 3.95 -18.22 13.87
C SER A 59 2.76 -18.84 13.15
N GLU A 60 1.54 -18.64 13.67
CA GLU A 60 0.29 -19.14 13.11
C GLU A 60 -0.76 -18.01 13.16
N PRO A 61 -0.81 -17.11 12.17
CA PRO A 61 -1.79 -16.05 12.15
C PRO A 61 -3.21 -16.63 12.04
N GLU A 62 -4.15 -16.05 12.78
CA GLU A 62 -5.55 -16.47 12.79
C GLU A 62 -6.28 -16.11 11.49
N LYS A 63 -5.85 -15.03 10.81
CA LYS A 63 -6.37 -14.56 9.53
C LYS A 63 -5.27 -13.84 8.74
N ALA A 64 -5.54 -13.51 7.48
CA ALA A 64 -4.62 -12.72 6.67
C ALA A 64 -4.50 -11.28 7.18
N LEU A 65 -3.32 -10.66 7.02
CA LEU A 65 -3.14 -9.24 7.34
C LEU A 65 -3.77 -8.37 6.26
N VAL A 66 -4.66 -7.46 6.64
CA VAL A 66 -5.33 -6.53 5.72
C VAL A 66 -5.06 -5.09 6.07
N LEU A 67 -4.31 -4.41 5.19
CA LEU A 67 -4.05 -2.98 5.29
C LEU A 67 -4.80 -2.24 4.17
N SER A 68 -5.50 -1.17 4.52
CA SER A 68 -6.20 -0.33 3.54
C SER A 68 -5.62 1.09 3.54
N PHE A 69 -5.00 1.47 2.42
CA PHE A 69 -4.29 2.74 2.24
C PHE A 69 -5.22 3.78 1.61
N HIS A 70 -5.33 4.96 2.24
CA HIS A 70 -6.27 6.01 1.85
C HIS A 70 -5.59 7.36 1.70
N GLY A 71 -5.97 8.18 0.73
CA GLY A 71 -5.43 9.53 0.57
C GLY A 71 -5.41 9.99 -0.87
N TRP A 72 -4.94 11.21 -1.15
CA TRP A 72 -4.88 11.74 -2.52
C TRP A 72 -3.93 10.97 -3.46
N SER A 73 -4.06 11.25 -4.76
CA SER A 73 -3.17 10.68 -5.76
C SER A 73 -1.76 11.22 -5.61
N GLY A 74 -0.75 10.35 -5.78
CA GLY A 74 0.66 10.74 -5.75
C GLY A 74 1.25 11.01 -4.37
N THR A 75 0.55 10.68 -3.28
CA THR A 75 1.05 10.81 -1.89
C THR A 75 1.94 9.66 -1.44
N GLY A 76 1.98 8.53 -2.18
CA GLY A 76 2.92 7.44 -1.93
C GLY A 76 2.34 6.03 -1.80
N LYS A 77 1.01 5.84 -1.91
CA LYS A 77 0.36 4.51 -1.73
C LYS A 77 1.03 3.36 -2.51
N ASN A 78 1.07 3.48 -3.85
CA ASN A 78 1.75 2.51 -4.73
C ASN A 78 3.26 2.42 -4.48
N PHE A 79 3.88 3.51 -4.05
CA PHE A 79 5.31 3.54 -3.72
C PHE A 79 5.61 2.69 -2.49
N VAL A 80 4.79 2.79 -1.44
CA VAL A 80 4.89 1.97 -0.22
C VAL A 80 4.61 0.50 -0.54
N ALA A 81 3.55 0.18 -1.30
CA ALA A 81 3.27 -1.20 -1.71
C ALA A 81 4.45 -1.84 -2.47
N ARG A 82 5.12 -1.08 -3.33
CA ARG A 82 6.36 -1.52 -3.99
C ARG A 82 7.50 -1.79 -3.01
N ILE A 83 7.78 -0.86 -2.08
CA ILE A 83 8.85 -1.04 -1.08
C ILE A 83 8.56 -2.28 -0.21
N VAL A 84 7.30 -2.46 0.21
CA VAL A 84 6.88 -3.68 0.93
C VAL A 84 7.23 -4.92 0.12
N ALA A 85 6.84 -5.00 -1.15
CA ALA A 85 7.18 -6.14 -1.99
C ALA A 85 8.70 -6.36 -2.13
N GLU A 86 9.46 -5.29 -2.39
CA GLU A 86 10.92 -5.32 -2.57
C GLU A 86 11.68 -5.83 -1.33
N HIS A 87 11.15 -5.63 -0.13
CA HIS A 87 11.79 -6.07 1.11
C HIS A 87 11.24 -7.40 1.65
N LEU A 88 9.99 -7.75 1.35
CA LEU A 88 9.41 -9.04 1.73
C LEU A 88 9.76 -10.17 0.77
N TYR A 89 10.03 -9.88 -0.50
CA TYR A 89 10.31 -10.88 -1.53
C TYR A 89 11.56 -10.54 -2.34
N ARG A 90 12.37 -11.57 -2.64
CA ARG A 90 13.64 -11.44 -3.36
C ARG A 90 13.51 -10.68 -4.68
N ASP A 91 12.49 -10.99 -5.47
CA ASP A 91 12.26 -10.39 -6.79
C ASP A 91 11.25 -9.23 -6.74
N GLY A 92 10.90 -8.75 -5.54
CA GLY A 92 9.95 -7.67 -5.33
C GLY A 92 8.62 -7.92 -6.01
N LEU A 93 8.14 -6.93 -6.78
CA LEU A 93 6.89 -7.02 -7.55
C LEU A 93 6.91 -8.09 -8.66
N LYS A 94 8.07 -8.65 -9.01
CA LYS A 94 8.19 -9.72 -10.02
C LYS A 94 8.15 -11.11 -9.40
N SER A 95 8.11 -11.22 -8.08
CA SER A 95 7.99 -12.49 -7.39
C SER A 95 6.66 -13.17 -7.75
N ASP A 96 6.68 -14.48 -7.96
CA ASP A 96 5.46 -15.27 -8.20
C ASP A 96 4.47 -15.23 -7.03
N CYS A 97 4.95 -14.87 -5.83
CA CYS A 97 4.15 -14.73 -4.61
C CYS A 97 3.48 -13.35 -4.48
N VAL A 98 3.73 -12.44 -5.42
CA VAL A 98 3.19 -11.08 -5.42
C VAL A 98 2.24 -10.91 -6.60
N LYS A 99 0.98 -10.55 -6.32
CA LYS A 99 -0.03 -10.30 -7.34
C LYS A 99 -0.60 -8.91 -7.18
N ILE A 100 -0.66 -8.17 -8.29
CA ILE A 100 -1.15 -6.79 -8.33
C ILE A 100 -2.36 -6.74 -9.25
N PHE A 101 -3.47 -6.29 -8.71
CA PHE A 101 -4.72 -6.10 -9.43
C PHE A 101 -5.06 -4.61 -9.47
N THR A 102 -4.85 -3.97 -10.61
CA THR A 102 -5.42 -2.65 -10.89
C THR A 102 -6.85 -2.77 -11.38
N SER A 103 -7.82 -2.20 -10.65
CA SER A 103 -9.26 -2.39 -10.87
C SER A 103 -9.71 -2.14 -12.31
N LEU A 104 -9.41 -0.97 -12.87
CA LEU A 104 -9.87 -0.62 -14.22
C LEU A 104 -9.15 -1.37 -15.34
N PHE A 105 -8.01 -1.99 -15.05
CA PHE A 105 -7.26 -2.75 -16.05
C PHE A 105 -7.69 -4.22 -16.06
N HIS A 106 -7.80 -4.84 -14.89
CA HIS A 106 -8.14 -6.27 -14.77
C HIS A 106 -9.66 -6.50 -14.76
N PHE A 107 -10.44 -5.55 -14.25
CA PHE A 107 -11.89 -5.69 -14.06
C PHE A 107 -12.67 -4.51 -14.70
N PRO A 108 -12.47 -4.20 -15.99
CA PRO A 108 -12.96 -2.97 -16.62
C PRO A 108 -14.48 -2.87 -16.80
N HIS A 109 -15.20 -3.99 -16.72
CA HIS A 109 -16.60 -4.07 -17.15
C HIS A 109 -17.47 -4.81 -16.12
N SER A 110 -18.42 -4.08 -15.53
CA SER A 110 -19.36 -4.62 -14.53
C SER A 110 -20.16 -5.83 -15.02
N ARG A 111 -20.48 -5.91 -16.32
CA ARG A 111 -21.21 -7.05 -16.91
C ARG A 111 -20.48 -8.40 -16.81
N TYR A 112 -19.17 -8.40 -16.54
CA TYR A 112 -18.36 -9.61 -16.45
C TYR A 112 -17.91 -9.92 -15.02
N VAL A 113 -18.50 -9.26 -14.02
CA VAL A 113 -18.14 -9.44 -12.60
C VAL A 113 -18.16 -10.90 -12.17
N ASP A 114 -19.14 -11.70 -12.59
CA ASP A 114 -19.20 -13.10 -12.20
C ASP A 114 -18.06 -13.95 -12.78
N ILE A 115 -17.58 -13.61 -13.99
CA ILE A 115 -16.39 -14.23 -14.58
C ILE A 115 -15.14 -13.80 -13.81
N TYR A 116 -15.03 -12.52 -13.49
CA TYR A 116 -13.90 -11.96 -12.75
C TYR A 116 -13.80 -12.53 -11.32
N LYS A 117 -14.92 -12.80 -10.64
CA LYS A 117 -14.93 -13.49 -9.34
C LYS A 117 -14.24 -14.86 -9.44
N VAL A 118 -14.59 -15.65 -10.45
CA VAL A 118 -14.00 -16.99 -10.66
C VAL A 118 -12.51 -16.89 -10.96
N GLN A 119 -12.11 -15.94 -11.81
CA GLN A 119 -10.71 -15.71 -12.15
C GLN A 119 -9.89 -15.26 -10.93
N LEU A 120 -10.42 -14.33 -10.14
CA LEU A 120 -9.78 -13.82 -8.94
C LEU A 120 -9.60 -14.91 -7.88
N ALA A 121 -10.66 -15.68 -7.60
CA ALA A 121 -10.62 -16.81 -6.68
C ALA A 121 -9.57 -17.85 -7.09
N LYS A 122 -9.50 -18.14 -8.40
CA LYS A 122 -8.51 -19.06 -8.95
C LYS A 122 -7.08 -18.53 -8.76
N GLU A 123 -6.82 -17.28 -9.12
CA GLU A 123 -5.48 -16.69 -9.01
C GLU A 123 -5.00 -16.65 -7.55
N ILE A 124 -5.89 -16.32 -6.61
CA ILE A 124 -5.58 -16.34 -5.17
C ILE A 124 -5.24 -17.75 -4.72
N SER A 125 -6.13 -18.71 -5.00
CA SER A 125 -5.94 -20.13 -4.63
C SER A 125 -4.63 -20.70 -5.19
N GLU A 126 -4.36 -20.50 -6.48
CA GLU A 126 -3.11 -20.97 -7.10
C GLU A 126 -1.87 -20.32 -6.46
N THR A 127 -1.93 -19.03 -6.14
CA THR A 127 -0.81 -18.31 -5.52
C THR A 127 -0.53 -18.81 -4.10
N VAL A 128 -1.55 -18.95 -3.25
CA VAL A 128 -1.37 -19.42 -1.86
C VAL A 128 -0.96 -20.89 -1.77
N HIS A 129 -1.31 -21.72 -2.77
CA HIS A 129 -0.80 -23.08 -2.87
C HIS A 129 0.68 -23.13 -3.26
N LEU A 130 1.12 -22.17 -4.07
CA LEU A 130 2.50 -22.08 -4.53
C LEU A 130 3.42 -21.40 -3.50
N CYS A 131 2.90 -20.46 -2.71
CA CYS A 131 3.67 -19.59 -1.82
C CYS A 131 3.12 -19.65 -0.41
N THR A 132 3.99 -20.00 0.55
CA THR A 132 3.63 -20.02 1.97
C THR A 132 3.31 -18.64 2.51
N GLN A 133 3.83 -17.58 1.89
CA GLN A 133 3.51 -16.19 2.19
C GLN A 133 3.22 -15.48 0.88
N SER A 134 2.01 -14.94 0.73
CA SER A 134 1.56 -14.28 -0.50
C SER A 134 1.23 -12.81 -0.24
N LEU A 135 1.45 -11.95 -1.23
CA LEU A 135 1.10 -10.53 -1.17
C LEU A 135 0.15 -10.21 -2.32
N PHE A 136 -1.05 -9.75 -1.98
CA PHE A 136 -2.07 -9.31 -2.93
C PHE A 136 -2.26 -7.80 -2.81
N VAL A 137 -2.06 -7.07 -3.90
CA VAL A 137 -2.22 -5.61 -3.95
C VAL A 137 -3.39 -5.27 -4.86
N PHE A 138 -4.40 -4.59 -4.34
CA PHE A 138 -5.56 -4.11 -5.08
C PHE A 138 -5.44 -2.59 -5.26
N ASP A 139 -5.00 -2.16 -6.44
CA ASP A 139 -4.85 -0.74 -6.78
C ASP A 139 -6.14 -0.17 -7.37
N GLU A 140 -6.44 1.08 -7.01
CA GLU A 140 -7.73 1.73 -7.24
C GLU A 140 -8.91 0.91 -6.68
N ALA A 141 -8.77 0.46 -5.43
CA ALA A 141 -9.72 -0.40 -4.75
C ALA A 141 -11.13 0.23 -4.64
N GLU A 142 -11.23 1.56 -4.64
CA GLU A 142 -12.52 2.28 -4.68
C GLU A 142 -13.34 2.01 -5.95
N LYS A 143 -12.69 1.52 -7.00
CA LYS A 143 -13.31 1.20 -8.29
C LYS A 143 -13.60 -0.29 -8.46
N LEU A 144 -13.25 -1.12 -7.48
CA LEU A 144 -13.63 -2.53 -7.49
C LEU A 144 -15.16 -2.64 -7.37
N HIS A 145 -15.72 -3.63 -8.04
CA HIS A 145 -17.13 -3.95 -7.88
C HIS A 145 -17.37 -4.67 -6.54
N ALA A 146 -18.46 -4.37 -5.84
CA ALA A 146 -18.80 -4.97 -4.54
C ALA A 146 -18.71 -6.51 -4.56
N GLY A 147 -19.32 -7.14 -5.56
CA GLY A 147 -19.23 -8.60 -5.72
C GLY A 147 -17.81 -9.18 -5.86
N LEU A 148 -16.80 -8.40 -6.28
CA LEU A 148 -15.41 -8.87 -6.26
C LEU A 148 -14.83 -8.85 -4.84
N LEU A 149 -15.16 -7.83 -4.04
CA LEU A 149 -14.77 -7.81 -2.63
C LEU A 149 -15.45 -8.90 -1.83
N ASP A 150 -16.72 -9.19 -2.11
CA ASP A 150 -17.42 -10.33 -1.51
C ASP A 150 -16.73 -11.66 -1.81
N ALA A 151 -16.20 -11.81 -3.03
CA ALA A 151 -15.43 -13.00 -3.41
C ALA A 151 -14.06 -13.09 -2.70
N LEU A 152 -13.56 -11.99 -2.14
CA LEU A 152 -12.33 -11.97 -1.35
C LEU A 152 -12.54 -12.38 0.11
N LYS A 153 -13.75 -12.19 0.66
CA LYS A 153 -14.05 -12.43 2.09
C LYS A 153 -13.53 -13.79 2.59
N PRO A 154 -13.74 -14.93 1.89
CA PRO A 154 -13.28 -16.23 2.37
C PRO A 154 -11.76 -16.34 2.55
N TYR A 155 -10.97 -15.52 1.84
CA TYR A 155 -9.51 -15.55 1.88
C TYR A 155 -8.92 -14.58 2.91
N ILE A 156 -9.73 -13.64 3.38
CA ILE A 156 -9.35 -12.59 4.32
C ILE A 156 -9.85 -12.91 5.73
N ASP A 157 -11.06 -13.46 5.83
CA ASP A 157 -11.75 -13.69 7.09
C ASP A 157 -11.19 -14.88 7.88
N HIS A 158 -11.50 -14.91 9.17
CA HIS A 158 -11.12 -15.95 10.12
C HIS A 158 -11.93 -17.26 9.96
N HIS A 159 -12.86 -17.33 8.99
CA HIS A 159 -13.73 -18.49 8.85
C HIS A 159 -12.99 -19.75 8.36
N ASP A 160 -12.94 -20.74 9.25
CA ASP A 160 -12.36 -22.07 9.07
C ASP A 160 -13.15 -22.93 8.07
N SER A 161 -13.02 -22.61 6.78
CA SER A 161 -13.16 -23.63 5.75
C SER A 161 -11.78 -24.26 5.52
N THR A 162 -11.70 -25.59 5.44
CA THR A 162 -10.41 -26.31 5.34
C THR A 162 -9.58 -25.91 4.12
N ASP A 163 -10.19 -25.33 3.08
CA ASP A 163 -9.52 -24.88 1.86
C ASP A 163 -8.91 -23.47 2.00
N THR A 164 -9.38 -22.63 2.93
CA THR A 164 -8.91 -21.24 3.09
C THR A 164 -7.83 -21.07 4.16
N ALA A 165 -7.54 -22.12 4.95
CA ALA A 165 -6.50 -22.10 5.98
C ALA A 165 -5.10 -21.75 5.42
N HIS A 166 -4.83 -22.09 4.16
CA HIS A 166 -3.58 -21.74 3.47
C HIS A 166 -3.44 -20.25 3.14
N CYS A 167 -4.51 -19.46 3.26
CA CYS A 167 -4.49 -18.03 2.98
C CYS A 167 -4.04 -17.20 4.19
N ARG A 168 -4.09 -17.76 5.41
CA ARG A 168 -3.75 -17.05 6.66
C ARG A 168 -2.38 -16.35 6.64
N PRO A 169 -1.29 -16.94 6.13
CA PRO A 169 0.00 -16.24 6.01
C PRO A 169 0.06 -15.29 4.80
N SER A 170 -1.04 -14.68 4.39
CA SER A 170 -1.08 -13.71 3.28
C SER A 170 -1.25 -12.28 3.78
N ILE A 171 -0.77 -11.34 2.97
CA ILE A 171 -0.91 -9.90 3.19
C ILE A 171 -1.74 -9.33 2.04
N PHE A 172 -2.80 -8.60 2.37
CA PHE A 172 -3.66 -7.90 1.44
C PHE A 172 -3.49 -6.39 1.62
N LEU A 173 -3.16 -5.69 0.54
CA LEU A 173 -3.05 -4.24 0.48
C LEU A 173 -4.14 -3.68 -0.43
N PHE A 174 -5.06 -2.90 0.12
CA PHE A 174 -6.06 -2.16 -0.67
C PHE A 174 -5.61 -0.71 -0.81
N LEU A 175 -5.49 -0.20 -2.03
CA LEU A 175 -5.03 1.17 -2.28
C LEU A 175 -6.17 2.00 -2.85
N SER A 176 -6.57 3.03 -2.11
CA SER A 176 -7.76 3.82 -2.43
C SER A 176 -7.51 5.33 -2.35
N ASN A 177 -8.22 6.08 -3.20
CA ASN A 177 -8.29 7.55 -3.08
C ASN A 177 -9.47 8.04 -2.22
N THR A 178 -10.40 7.16 -1.85
CA THR A 178 -11.52 7.48 -0.96
C THR A 178 -11.00 7.92 0.40
N GLY A 179 -11.65 8.92 1.00
CA GLY A 179 -11.19 9.55 2.24
C GLY A 179 -10.08 10.58 2.05
N GLY A 180 -9.57 10.78 0.82
CA GLY A 180 -8.53 11.77 0.58
C GLY A 180 -8.92 13.21 0.91
N ASN A 181 -10.19 13.58 0.75
CA ASN A 181 -10.65 14.94 1.06
C ASN A 181 -10.67 15.21 2.56
N ILE A 182 -11.25 14.30 3.37
CA ILE A 182 -11.30 14.45 4.83
C ILE A 182 -9.89 14.43 5.46
N ILE A 183 -9.00 13.59 4.94
CA ILE A 183 -7.58 13.56 5.37
C ILE A 183 -6.92 14.92 5.15
N ASN A 184 -7.22 15.55 4.02
CA ASN A 184 -6.65 16.83 3.66
C ASN A 184 -7.24 18.00 4.43
N GLU A 185 -8.53 17.94 4.73
CA GLU A 185 -9.21 18.91 5.59
C GLU A 185 -8.57 18.92 6.98
N VAL A 186 -8.36 17.74 7.58
CA VAL A 186 -7.65 17.61 8.85
C VAL A 186 -6.24 18.21 8.78
N ALA A 187 -5.48 17.91 7.72
CA ALA A 187 -4.14 18.47 7.54
C ALA A 187 -4.17 20.00 7.38
N LEU A 188 -5.18 20.54 6.69
CA LEU A 188 -5.37 21.97 6.50
C LEU A 188 -5.74 22.66 7.81
N ASP A 189 -6.58 22.05 8.63
CA ASP A 189 -7.02 22.60 9.91
C ASP A 189 -5.89 22.67 10.92
N PHE A 190 -5.02 21.65 10.98
CA PHE A 190 -3.81 21.70 11.79
C PHE A 190 -2.90 22.84 11.36
N TRP A 191 -2.68 22.99 10.05
CA TRP A 191 -1.87 24.07 9.51
C TRP A 191 -2.47 25.45 9.82
N ARG A 192 -3.80 25.62 9.66
CA ARG A 192 -4.51 26.88 9.99
C ARG A 192 -4.45 27.21 11.48
N ALA A 193 -4.40 26.20 12.34
CA ALA A 193 -4.19 26.35 13.77
C ALA A 193 -2.72 26.62 14.15
N GLY A 194 -1.81 26.68 13.18
CA GLY A 194 -0.37 26.87 13.42
C GLY A 194 0.29 25.68 14.12
N ARG A 195 -0.29 24.49 13.98
CA ARG A 195 0.22 23.23 14.56
C ARG A 195 1.11 22.52 13.57
N ASP A 196 2.06 21.75 14.10
CA ASP A 196 2.95 20.96 13.27
C ASP A 196 2.19 19.78 12.65
N ARG A 197 2.54 19.43 11.42
CA ARG A 197 1.97 18.30 10.70
C ARG A 197 2.17 16.99 11.46
N GLU A 198 3.33 16.83 12.07
CA GLU A 198 3.71 15.65 12.86
C GLU A 198 2.86 15.45 14.12
N GLU A 199 2.11 16.48 14.55
CA GLU A 199 1.13 16.34 15.64
C GLU A 199 -0.16 15.61 15.21
N ILE A 200 -0.40 15.44 13.90
CA ILE A 200 -1.53 14.63 13.42
C ILE A 200 -1.22 13.18 13.76
N THR A 201 -2.07 12.55 14.57
CA THR A 201 -1.91 11.15 14.98
C THR A 201 -2.95 10.25 14.31
N MET A 202 -2.68 8.94 14.32
CA MET A 202 -3.62 7.92 13.82
C MET A 202 -4.93 7.96 14.59
N GLU A 203 -4.86 8.07 15.92
CA GLU A 203 -6.02 8.05 16.82
C GLU A 203 -6.96 9.22 16.57
N TYR A 204 -6.40 10.37 16.16
CA TYR A 204 -7.20 11.54 15.80
C TYR A 204 -7.85 11.39 14.42
N LEU A 205 -7.11 10.88 13.43
CA LEU A 205 -7.54 10.89 12.02
C LEU A 205 -8.42 9.70 11.64
N GLU A 206 -8.19 8.51 12.24
CA GLU A 206 -8.92 7.29 11.89
C GLU A 206 -10.44 7.43 12.04
N PRO A 207 -11.01 8.03 13.11
CA PRO A 207 -12.46 8.15 13.25
C PRO A 207 -13.11 8.94 12.09
N TYR A 208 -12.48 10.03 11.65
CA TYR A 208 -12.97 10.83 10.52
C TYR A 208 -12.91 10.04 9.21
N LEU A 209 -11.78 9.36 8.97
CA LEU A 209 -11.60 8.53 7.79
C LEU A 209 -12.62 7.38 7.76
N ARG A 210 -12.81 6.68 8.88
CA ARG A 210 -13.77 5.58 9.00
C ARG A 210 -15.19 6.07 8.74
N SER A 211 -15.59 7.21 9.31
CA SER A 211 -16.90 7.81 9.06
C SER A 211 -17.12 8.13 7.59
N GLU A 212 -16.12 8.72 6.91
CA GLU A 212 -16.20 9.04 5.49
C GLU A 212 -16.32 7.77 4.62
N LEU A 213 -15.57 6.72 4.95
CA LEU A 213 -15.63 5.46 4.21
C LEU A 213 -16.99 4.75 4.37
N MET A 214 -17.61 4.86 5.55
CA MET A 214 -18.97 4.35 5.78
C MET A 214 -20.02 5.20 5.06
N ALA A 215 -19.86 6.53 4.99
CA ALA A 215 -20.78 7.41 4.26
C ALA A 215 -20.69 7.24 2.74
N ALA A 216 -19.48 7.09 2.20
CA ALA A 216 -19.24 6.84 0.78
C ALA A 216 -19.87 5.51 0.30
N ALA A 217 -20.23 4.61 1.23
CA ALA A 217 -20.92 3.38 0.95
C ALA A 217 -22.31 3.56 0.35
N ASP A 218 -23.06 4.56 0.83
CA ASP A 218 -24.41 4.87 0.34
C ASP A 218 -24.39 5.32 -1.13
N GLU A 219 -23.22 5.70 -1.65
CA GLU A 219 -22.99 6.11 -3.04
C GLU A 219 -22.47 4.98 -3.95
N GLY A 220 -22.37 3.74 -3.45
CA GLY A 220 -21.98 2.56 -4.25
C GLY A 220 -20.49 2.24 -4.26
N HIS A 221 -19.71 2.73 -3.29
CA HIS A 221 -18.30 2.37 -3.12
C HIS A 221 -18.17 1.02 -2.41
N ALA A 222 -17.49 0.08 -3.06
CA ALA A 222 -17.46 -1.33 -2.65
C ALA A 222 -16.73 -1.59 -1.32
N LEU A 223 -15.73 -0.77 -0.97
CA LEU A 223 -14.83 -1.03 0.16
C LEU A 223 -15.53 -1.07 1.53
N ASN A 224 -16.73 -0.51 1.62
CA ASN A 224 -17.56 -0.59 2.83
C ASN A 224 -17.85 -2.03 3.27
N HIS A 225 -18.05 -2.96 2.34
CA HIS A 225 -18.34 -4.35 2.70
C HIS A 225 -17.21 -5.01 3.50
N LEU A 226 -15.96 -4.58 3.32
CA LEU A 226 -14.84 -5.07 4.12
C LEU A 226 -14.74 -4.37 5.49
N LEU A 227 -15.25 -3.13 5.59
CA LEU A 227 -15.30 -2.38 6.84
C LEU A 227 -16.43 -2.86 7.76
N GLU A 228 -17.62 -3.10 7.22
CA GLU A 228 -18.78 -3.60 7.97
C GLU A 228 -18.49 -4.95 8.63
N ASP A 229 -17.81 -5.82 7.90
CA ASP A 229 -17.43 -7.15 8.36
C ASP A 229 -16.16 -7.13 9.24
N ASN A 230 -15.59 -5.95 9.54
CA ASN A 230 -14.34 -5.76 10.30
C ASN A 230 -13.16 -6.59 9.76
N LEU A 231 -13.08 -6.73 8.43
CA LEU A 231 -12.04 -7.51 7.77
C LEU A 231 -10.73 -6.74 7.59
N ILE A 232 -10.79 -5.40 7.62
CA ILE A 232 -9.61 -4.53 7.56
C ILE A 232 -9.00 -4.41 8.95
N ASP A 233 -7.72 -4.78 9.09
CA ASP A 233 -6.99 -4.63 10.35
C ASP A 233 -6.63 -3.18 10.63
N LEU A 234 -6.14 -2.47 9.61
CA LEU A 234 -5.65 -1.10 9.76
C LEU A 234 -6.02 -0.24 8.55
N LEU A 235 -6.63 0.91 8.86
CA LEU A 235 -6.76 2.03 7.94
C LEU A 235 -5.48 2.86 7.99
N VAL A 236 -4.85 3.10 6.84
CA VAL A 236 -3.57 3.79 6.74
C VAL A 236 -3.73 5.08 5.92
N PRO A 237 -3.88 6.25 6.55
CA PRO A 237 -4.04 7.53 5.89
C PRO A 237 -2.71 8.06 5.33
N PHE A 238 -2.77 8.58 4.11
CA PHE A 238 -1.69 9.24 3.38
C PHE A 238 -2.02 10.72 3.26
N LEU A 239 -1.28 11.53 4.00
CA LEU A 239 -1.45 12.96 4.10
C LEU A 239 -1.05 13.67 2.78
N PRO A 240 -1.62 14.84 2.48
CA PRO A 240 -1.28 15.59 1.28
C PRO A 240 0.15 16.13 1.34
N LEU A 241 0.84 16.17 0.20
CA LEU A 241 2.26 16.56 0.16
C LEU A 241 2.42 18.07 0.01
N GLU A 242 3.07 18.70 0.98
CA GLU A 242 3.50 20.10 0.91
C GLU A 242 4.68 20.33 -0.04
N TYR A 243 4.97 21.60 -0.34
CA TYR A 243 6.05 22.01 -1.24
C TYR A 243 7.40 21.37 -0.91
N GLN A 244 7.79 21.33 0.37
CA GLN A 244 9.07 20.74 0.79
C GLN A 244 9.13 19.24 0.48
N HIS A 245 8.03 18.50 0.68
CA HIS A 245 7.96 17.08 0.33
C HIS A 245 8.09 16.85 -1.18
N VAL A 246 7.48 17.73 -1.99
CA VAL A 246 7.62 17.68 -3.45
C VAL A 246 9.08 17.93 -3.85
N LYS A 247 9.78 18.92 -3.26
CA LYS A 247 11.21 19.12 -3.51
C LYS A 247 12.05 17.86 -3.21
N LEU A 248 11.75 17.17 -2.11
CA LEU A 248 12.43 15.91 -1.77
C LEU A 248 12.16 14.81 -2.79
N CYS A 249 10.92 14.68 -3.30
CA CYS A 249 10.63 13.78 -4.41
C CYS A 249 11.38 14.13 -5.68
N VAL A 250 11.53 15.42 -6.00
CA VAL A 250 12.32 15.88 -7.15
C VAL A 250 13.76 15.45 -6.97
N ARG A 251 14.35 15.72 -5.80
CA ARG A 251 15.73 15.30 -5.46
C ARG A 251 15.94 13.81 -5.67
N ASP A 252 15.03 13.00 -5.15
CA ASP A 252 15.11 11.54 -5.25
C ASP A 252 14.97 11.07 -6.71
N ALA A 253 14.19 11.77 -7.54
CA ALA A 253 14.06 11.48 -8.95
C ALA A 253 15.30 11.88 -9.77
N PHE A 254 16.01 12.95 -9.40
CA PHE A 254 17.34 13.27 -9.96
C PHE A 254 18.36 12.17 -9.60
N LEU A 255 18.44 11.82 -8.32
CA LEU A 255 19.34 10.77 -7.82
C LEU A 255 19.05 9.42 -8.47
N GLY A 256 17.77 9.05 -8.62
CA GLY A 256 17.35 7.81 -9.28
C GLY A 256 17.75 7.72 -10.76
N ARG A 257 18.12 8.83 -11.39
CA ARG A 257 18.64 8.89 -12.77
C ARG A 257 20.15 9.12 -12.84
N GLY A 258 20.84 9.20 -11.69
CA GLY A 258 22.26 9.52 -11.63
C GLY A 258 22.58 10.95 -12.10
N LEU A 259 21.62 11.87 -11.99
CA LEU A 259 21.79 13.26 -12.43
C LEU A 259 22.21 14.14 -11.25
N PRO A 260 23.13 15.10 -11.45
CA PRO A 260 23.40 16.13 -10.46
C PRO A 260 22.19 17.07 -10.35
N PHE A 261 22.01 17.69 -9.18
CA PHE A 261 20.98 18.69 -8.95
C PHE A 261 21.54 19.86 -8.14
N THR A 262 20.93 21.04 -8.28
CA THR A 262 21.12 22.20 -7.40
C THR A 262 19.80 22.54 -6.73
N GLU A 263 19.83 23.28 -5.62
CA GLU A 263 18.60 23.71 -4.94
C GLU A 263 17.66 24.50 -5.84
N GLU A 264 18.22 25.33 -6.74
CA GLU A 264 17.47 26.11 -7.72
C GLU A 264 16.72 25.21 -8.71
N ALA A 265 17.39 24.16 -9.21
CA ALA A 265 16.77 23.20 -10.12
C ALA A 265 15.64 22.42 -9.43
N LEU A 266 15.82 22.06 -8.15
CA LEU A 266 14.78 21.39 -7.37
C LEU A 266 13.55 22.32 -7.19
N ASP A 267 13.79 23.58 -6.87
CA ASP A 267 12.74 24.59 -6.72
C ASP A 267 12.01 24.86 -8.04
N GLU A 268 12.72 24.94 -9.15
CA GLU A 268 12.12 25.20 -10.45
C GLU A 268 11.15 24.07 -10.86
N VAL A 269 11.57 22.81 -10.74
CA VAL A 269 10.70 21.66 -11.00
C VAL A 269 9.51 21.64 -10.04
N ALA A 270 9.73 21.90 -8.75
CA ALA A 270 8.66 21.91 -7.75
C ALA A 270 7.62 23.01 -8.04
N ARG A 271 8.04 24.21 -8.45
CA ARG A 271 7.14 25.33 -8.82
C ARG A 271 6.27 25.04 -10.05
N MET A 272 6.68 24.12 -10.92
CA MET A 272 5.85 23.71 -12.06
C MET A 272 4.61 22.91 -11.63
N MET A 273 4.58 22.42 -10.38
CA MET A 273 3.45 21.67 -9.83
C MET A 273 2.29 22.58 -9.44
N MET A 274 1.08 22.03 -9.46
CA MET A 274 -0.11 22.73 -9.00
C MET A 274 -0.29 22.52 -7.49
N PHE A 275 -0.45 23.63 -6.76
CA PHE A 275 -0.71 23.62 -5.33
C PHE A 275 -2.11 24.16 -5.02
N VAL A 276 -2.73 23.56 -4.00
CA VAL A 276 -4.10 23.80 -3.53
C VAL A 276 -4.12 23.89 -1.99
N PRO A 277 -5.13 24.52 -1.39
CA PRO A 277 -6.12 25.44 -2.00
C PRO A 277 -5.47 26.65 -2.70
N LYS A 278 -6.24 27.42 -3.50
CA LYS A 278 -5.68 28.46 -4.38
C LYS A 278 -5.08 29.64 -3.61
N GLU A 279 -5.63 29.91 -2.44
CA GLU A 279 -5.31 31.03 -1.56
C GLU A 279 -4.00 30.75 -0.82
N GLU A 280 -3.89 29.59 -0.17
CA GLU A 280 -2.71 29.21 0.62
C GLU A 280 -1.62 28.50 -0.21
N LYS A 281 -1.97 27.85 -1.33
CA LYS A 281 -1.05 27.05 -2.20
C LYS A 281 -0.17 26.08 -1.41
N LEU A 282 -0.77 25.37 -0.48
CA LEU A 282 -0.05 24.56 0.51
C LEU A 282 0.29 23.16 0.01
N PHE A 283 -0.69 22.44 -0.53
CA PHE A 283 -0.59 21.03 -0.87
C PHE A 283 -0.53 20.79 -2.36
N SER A 284 0.29 19.85 -2.82
CA SER A 284 0.33 19.45 -4.21
C SER A 284 -0.91 18.68 -4.61
N ALA A 285 -1.62 19.15 -5.64
CA ALA A 285 -2.86 18.53 -6.12
C ALA A 285 -2.67 17.10 -6.68
N GLN A 286 -1.44 16.74 -7.06
CA GLN A 286 -1.11 15.42 -7.61
C GLN A 286 0.04 14.74 -6.86
N GLY A 287 0.38 15.24 -5.66
CA GLY A 287 1.56 14.81 -4.92
C GLY A 287 2.81 14.80 -5.80
N CYS A 288 3.55 13.70 -5.78
CA CYS A 288 4.78 13.54 -6.57
C CYS A 288 4.60 12.84 -7.92
N LYS A 289 3.35 12.58 -8.36
CA LYS A 289 3.07 11.71 -9.53
C LYS A 289 3.70 12.20 -10.84
N SER A 290 3.69 13.51 -11.09
CA SER A 290 4.21 14.09 -12.34
C SER A 290 5.66 14.56 -12.29
N VAL A 291 6.35 14.42 -11.15
CA VAL A 291 7.73 14.89 -10.96
C VAL A 291 8.68 14.29 -12.00
N SER A 292 8.66 12.97 -12.19
CA SER A 292 9.55 12.28 -13.13
C SER A 292 9.38 12.74 -14.57
N HIS A 293 8.17 13.13 -14.98
CA HIS A 293 7.94 13.67 -16.33
C HIS A 293 8.47 15.10 -16.46
N ARG A 294 8.42 15.89 -15.39
CA ARG A 294 8.85 17.30 -15.41
C ARG A 294 10.36 17.46 -15.45
N ILE A 295 11.11 16.53 -14.85
CA ILE A 295 12.58 16.50 -14.92
C ILE A 295 13.07 16.37 -16.38
N ASN A 296 12.28 15.76 -17.28
CA ASN A 296 12.67 15.64 -18.69
C ASN A 296 12.84 17.00 -19.39
N TYR A 297 12.15 18.05 -18.94
CA TYR A 297 12.29 19.40 -19.52
C TYR A 297 13.62 20.07 -19.18
N PHE A 298 14.36 19.54 -18.20
CA PHE A 298 15.69 20.03 -17.81
C PHE A 298 16.84 19.26 -18.45
N LEU A 299 16.52 18.18 -19.16
CA LEU A 299 17.50 17.31 -19.84
C LEU A 299 17.58 17.59 -21.35
N SER A 300 16.80 18.54 -21.84
CA SER A 300 16.75 19.00 -23.23
C SER A 300 17.57 20.27 -23.45
#